data_AF-A0A9X9A9K8-F1
#
_entry.id   AF-A0A9X9A9K8-F1
#
_cell.length_a   1.000
_cell.length_b   1.000
_cell.length_c   1.000
_cell.angle_alpha   90.00
_cell.angle_beta   90.00
_cell.angle_gamma   90.00
#
_symmetry.space_group_name_H-M   'P 1'
#
loop_
_entity.id
_entity.type
_entity.pdbx_description
1 polymer ?
#
loop_
_entity_poly.entity_id
_entity_poly.type
_entity_poly.pdbx_seq_one_letter_code
_entity_poly.pdbx_strand_id
1 'polypeptide(L)'
;MIKKIIITTNTREEMKELISSGSIDMNCGGPSKQADGTFVVEAYVPDNSLESVRSLGFPIEVVENLSRSKLEFRQQEVGSGDRYEAGRIAPQGLGIKR
;
A
#
# COMPACT_ATOMS: atom_id res chain seq x y z
N MET A 1 1.11 16.04 -5.06
CA MET A 1 0.26 15.47 -3.97
C MET A 1 0.24 13.96 -4.18
N ILE A 2 0.15 13.15 -3.12
CA ILE A 2 0.03 11.69 -3.25
C ILE A 2 -1.43 11.33 -2.97
N LYS A 3 -1.99 10.43 -3.76
CA LYS A 3 -3.36 9.93 -3.60
C LYS A 3 -3.29 8.48 -3.16
N LYS A 4 -4.01 8.17 -2.08
CA LYS A 4 -4.31 6.79 -1.72
C LYS A 4 -5.52 6.37 -2.54
N ILE A 5 -5.36 5.30 -3.30
CA ILE A 5 -6.39 4.75 -4.16
C ILE A 5 -6.68 3.29 -3.80
N ILE A 6 -7.90 2.86 -4.05
CA ILE A 6 -8.28 1.44 -4.09
C ILE A 6 -8.52 1.08 -5.55
N ILE A 7 -7.90 -0.01 -5.99
CA ILE A 7 -8.11 -0.59 -7.31
C ILE A 7 -8.81 -1.92 -7.12
N THR A 8 -9.91 -2.13 -7.84
CA THR A 8 -10.70 -3.37 -7.78
C THR A 8 -10.57 -4.14 -9.08
N THR A 9 -10.37 -5.45 -9.01
CA THR A 9 -10.40 -6.37 -10.17
C THR A 9 -11.41 -7.48 -9.92
N ASN A 10 -11.93 -8.07 -11.00
CA ASN A 10 -12.93 -9.13 -10.90
C ASN A 10 -12.28 -10.51 -10.76
N THR A 11 -11.08 -10.66 -11.31
CA THR A 11 -10.34 -11.92 -11.28
C THR A 11 -8.99 -11.77 -10.58
N ARG A 12 -8.45 -12.91 -10.15
CA ARG A 12 -7.12 -12.99 -9.55
C ARG A 12 -6.04 -12.75 -10.61
N GLU A 13 -6.31 -13.16 -11.84
CA GLU A 13 -5.41 -13.03 -12.98
C GLU A 13 -5.20 -11.56 -13.34
N GLU A 14 -6.27 -10.77 -13.41
CA GLU A 14 -6.21 -9.30 -13.58
C GLU A 14 -5.40 -8.64 -12.44
N MET A 15 -5.65 -9.03 -11.19
CA MET A 15 -4.90 -8.51 -10.04
C MET A 15 -3.41 -8.85 -10.15
N LYS A 16 -3.10 -10.09 -10.55
CA LYS A 16 -1.72 -10.53 -10.72
C LYS A 16 -1.02 -9.74 -11.82
N GLU A 17 -1.67 -9.52 -12.96
CA GLU A 17 -1.12 -8.72 -14.06
C GLU A 17 -0.85 -7.28 -13.62
N LEU A 18 -1.84 -6.64 -12.97
CA LEU A 18 -1.71 -5.29 -12.41
C LEU A 18 -0.47 -5.17 -11.51
N ILE A 19 -0.31 -6.09 -10.56
CA ILE A 19 0.81 -6.08 -9.62
C ILE A 19 2.13 -6.36 -10.34
N SER A 20 2.16 -7.35 -11.23
CA SER A 20 3.38 -7.74 -11.94
C SER A 20 3.90 -6.68 -12.90
N SER A 21 3.03 -5.78 -13.38
CA SER A 21 3.42 -4.66 -14.24
C SER A 21 4.29 -3.63 -13.53
N GLY A 22 4.32 -3.60 -12.19
CA GLY A 22 5.06 -2.62 -11.40
C GLY A 22 4.53 -1.19 -11.50
N SER A 23 3.32 -1.01 -12.07
CA SER A 23 2.77 0.32 -12.36
C SER A 23 2.23 1.07 -11.13
N ILE A 24 2.17 0.40 -9.98
CA ILE A 24 1.57 0.93 -8.74
C ILE A 24 2.47 0.67 -7.53
N ASP A 25 2.52 1.65 -6.63
CA ASP A 25 3.17 1.52 -5.32
C ASP A 25 2.12 1.03 -4.31
N MET A 26 2.22 -0.22 -3.87
CA MET A 26 1.20 -0.87 -3.06
C MET A 26 1.40 -0.65 -1.57
N ASN A 27 0.29 -0.60 -0.83
CA ASN A 27 0.33 -0.70 0.62
C ASN A 27 0.87 -2.08 1.07
N CYS A 28 1.54 -2.13 2.22
CA CYS A 28 2.15 -3.35 2.79
C CYS A 28 1.15 -4.48 3.09
N GLY A 29 -0.16 -4.20 3.09
CA GLY A 29 -1.19 -5.22 3.26
C GLY A 29 -1.36 -6.15 2.04
N GLY A 30 -0.88 -5.75 0.86
CA GLY A 30 -1.08 -6.49 -0.38
C GLY A 30 -2.54 -6.53 -0.85
N PRO A 31 -2.83 -7.28 -1.93
CA PRO A 31 -4.19 -7.46 -2.41
C PRO A 31 -5.01 -8.37 -1.47
N SER A 32 -6.28 -8.04 -1.28
CA SER A 32 -7.23 -8.84 -0.50
C SER A 32 -8.43 -9.24 -1.35
N LYS A 33 -8.99 -10.42 -1.07
CA LYS A 33 -10.22 -10.91 -1.71
C LYS A 33 -11.43 -10.48 -0.89
N GLN A 34 -12.43 -9.91 -1.55
CA GLN A 34 -13.68 -9.48 -0.95
C GLN A 34 -14.72 -10.61 -0.91
N ALA A 35 -15.77 -10.42 -0.09
CA ALA A 35 -16.83 -11.40 0.09
C ALA A 35 -17.65 -11.64 -1.19
N ASP A 36 -17.74 -10.65 -2.07
CA ASP A 36 -18.40 -10.74 -3.38
C ASP A 36 -17.55 -11.46 -4.45
N GLY A 37 -16.32 -11.86 -4.11
CA GLY A 37 -15.40 -12.57 -5.00
C GLY A 37 -14.42 -11.67 -5.74
N THR A 38 -14.54 -10.35 -5.65
CA THR A 38 -13.61 -9.38 -6.25
C THR A 38 -12.30 -9.32 -5.47
N PHE A 39 -11.28 -8.71 -6.08
CA PHE A 39 -9.98 -8.47 -5.46
C PHE A 39 -9.73 -6.97 -5.38
N VAL A 40 -9.23 -6.50 -4.23
CA VAL A 40 -8.88 -5.10 -4.03
C VAL A 40 -7.44 -4.95 -3.62
N VAL A 41 -6.80 -3.88 -4.06
CA VAL A 41 -5.48 -3.46 -3.57
C VAL A 41 -5.48 -1.98 -3.27
N GLU A 42 -4.91 -1.62 -2.12
CA GLU A 42 -4.63 -0.23 -1.78
C GLU A 42 -3.27 0.17 -2.36
N ALA A 43 -3.24 1.29 -3.07
CA ALA A 43 -2.02 1.81 -3.68
C ALA A 43 -1.88 3.32 -3.44
N TYR A 44 -0.65 3.80 -3.54
CA TYR A 44 -0.29 5.21 -3.47
C TYR A 44 0.20 5.64 -4.85
N VAL A 45 -0.37 6.73 -5.36
CA VAL A 45 0.01 7.27 -6.67
C VAL A 45 0.26 8.76 -6.58
N PRO A 46 1.28 9.30 -7.26
CA PRO A 46 1.39 10.72 -7.51
C PRO A 46 0.15 11.23 -8.26
N ASP A 47 -0.32 12.43 -7.93
CA ASP A 47 -1.50 13.04 -8.55
C ASP A 47 -1.40 13.12 -10.09
N ASN A 48 -0.21 13.42 -10.61
CA ASN A 48 0.07 13.47 -12.04
C ASN A 48 0.06 12.09 -12.73
N SER A 49 0.16 11.00 -11.97
CA SER A 49 0.12 9.63 -12.50
C SER A 49 -1.27 9.01 -12.43
N LEU A 50 -2.25 9.67 -11.79
CA LEU A 50 -3.59 9.10 -11.58
C LEU A 50 -4.31 8.77 -12.89
N GLU A 51 -4.19 9.65 -13.89
CA GLU A 51 -4.82 9.42 -15.21
C GLU A 51 -4.19 8.22 -15.94
N SER A 52 -2.88 8.02 -15.82
CA SER A 52 -2.22 6.82 -16.35
C SER A 52 -2.75 5.55 -15.69
N VAL A 53 -3.00 5.56 -14.37
CA VAL A 53 -3.57 4.39 -13.69
C VAL A 53 -5.04 4.19 -14.07
N ARG A 54 -5.82 5.25 -14.25
CA ARG A 54 -7.19 5.17 -14.79
C ARG A 54 -7.25 4.58 -16.19
N SER A 55 -6.24 4.84 -17.02
CA SER A 55 -6.16 4.27 -18.38
C SER A 55 -5.98 2.75 -18.41
N LEU A 56 -5.66 2.11 -17.27
CA LEU A 56 -5.60 0.65 -17.15
C LEU A 56 -6.98 -0.03 -17.24
N GLY A 57 -8.08 0.74 -17.16
CA GLY A 57 -9.44 0.23 -17.36
C GLY A 57 -10.03 -0.46 -16.13
N PHE A 58 -9.39 -0.37 -14.97
CA PHE A 58 -9.91 -0.91 -13.71
C PHE A 58 -10.74 0.14 -12.95
N PRO A 59 -11.75 -0.28 -12.18
CA PRO A 59 -12.38 0.57 -11.17
C PRO A 59 -11.37 1.11 -10.17
N ILE A 60 -11.31 2.44 -10.02
CA ILE A 60 -10.42 3.13 -9.08
C ILE A 60 -11.23 4.10 -8.22
N GLU A 61 -11.06 3.97 -6.91
CA GLU A 61 -11.58 4.91 -5.92
C GLU A 61 -10.44 5.69 -5.28
N VAL A 62 -10.57 7.02 -5.18
CA VAL A 62 -9.62 7.84 -4.42
C VAL A 62 -10.12 7.96 -2.99
N VAL A 63 -9.44 7.28 -2.08
CA VAL A 63 -9.84 7.20 -0.66
C VAL A 63 -9.29 8.37 0.14
N GLU A 64 -8.09 8.84 -0.21
CA GLU A 64 -7.43 9.90 0.55
C GLU A 64 -6.50 10.75 -0.31
N ASN A 65 -6.54 12.06 -0.09
CA ASN A 65 -5.56 13.01 -0.61
C ASN A 65 -4.49 13.25 0.46
N LEU A 66 -3.32 12.67 0.27
CA LEU A 66 -2.19 12.80 1.18
C LEU A 66 -1.28 13.94 0.71
N SER A 67 -1.25 15.01 1.51
CA SER A 67 -0.20 16.02 1.37
C SER A 67 1.15 15.41 1.75
N ARG A 68 2.23 15.91 1.13
CA ARG A 68 3.60 15.49 1.48
C ARG A 68 3.89 15.72 2.97
N SER A 69 3.41 16.83 3.53
CA SER A 69 3.52 17.16 4.95
C SER A 69 2.84 16.15 5.87
N LYS A 70 1.69 15.59 5.46
CA LYS A 70 0.98 14.57 6.24
C LYS A 70 1.74 13.24 6.25
N LEU A 71 2.36 12.87 5.13
CA LEU A 71 3.23 11.70 5.05
C LEU A 71 4.48 11.86 5.91
N GLU A 72 5.14 13.02 5.82
CA GLU A 72 6.31 13.35 6.65
C GLU A 72 5.95 13.32 8.15
N PHE A 73 4.77 13.82 8.53
CA PHE A 73 4.28 13.73 9.91
C PHE A 73 4.08 12.27 10.36
N ARG A 74 3.44 11.43 9.55
CA ARG A 74 3.26 10.00 9.87
C ARG A 74 4.59 9.24 9.95
N GLN A 75 5.58 9.61 9.16
CA GLN A 75 6.92 9.02 9.25
C GLN A 75 7.60 9.32 10.60
N GLN A 76 7.25 10.42 11.27
CA GLN A 76 7.72 10.72 12.62
C GLN A 76 7.09 9.80 13.68
N GLU A 77 5.94 9.17 13.40
CA GLU A 77 5.32 8.16 14.28
C GLU A 77 6.10 6.84 14.26
N VAL A 78 6.89 6.60 13.21
CA VAL A 78 7.73 5.42 13.09
C VAL A 78 9.05 5.69 13.80
N GLY A 79 9.31 4.93 14.87
CA GLY A 79 10.58 5.02 15.59
C GLY A 79 11.76 4.72 14.66
N SER A 80 12.72 5.65 14.58
CA SER A 80 13.94 5.53 13.78
C SER A 80 15.09 4.82 14.50
N GLY A 81 14.88 4.42 15.76
CA GLY A 81 15.89 3.77 16.59
C GLY A 81 15.92 2.25 16.42
N ASP A 82 17.11 1.68 16.54
CA ASP A 82 17.23 0.23 16.74
C ASP A 82 16.80 -0.12 18.16
N ARG A 83 15.71 -0.89 18.28
CA ARG A 83 15.19 -1.39 19.55
C ARG A 83 16.14 -2.37 20.25
N TYR A 84 17.21 -2.78 19.57
CA TYR A 84 18.16 -3.81 19.98
C TYR A 84 19.61 -3.31 20.09
N GLU A 85 19.82 -2.00 20.22
CA GLU A 85 21.14 -1.37 20.42
C GLU A 85 22.19 -1.78 19.37
N ALA A 86 21.88 -1.64 18.09
CA ALA A 86 22.74 -2.10 16.98
C ALA A 86 23.04 -3.61 17.05
N GLY A 87 22.07 -4.40 17.51
CA GLY A 87 22.19 -5.84 17.71
C GLY A 87 22.95 -6.28 18.97
N ARG A 88 23.30 -5.37 19.89
CA ARG A 88 23.91 -5.73 21.18
C ARG A 88 22.94 -6.46 22.10
N ILE A 89 21.65 -6.19 21.97
CA ILE A 89 20.60 -6.84 22.76
C ILE A 89 19.84 -7.81 21.85
N ALA A 90 19.95 -9.11 22.10
CA ALA A 90 19.14 -10.09 21.39
C ALA A 90 17.65 -9.90 21.76
N PRO A 91 16.72 -9.92 20.78
CA PRO A 91 15.29 -9.90 21.05
C PRO A 91 14.93 -11.05 21.99
N GLN A 92 14.27 -10.72 23.10
CA GLN A 92 13.81 -11.71 24.08
C GLN A 92 12.31 -12.00 23.87
N GLY A 93 11.93 -13.27 24.01
CA GLY A 93 10.56 -13.75 23.90
C GLY A 93 10.23 -14.41 22.56
N LEU A 94 9.12 -15.16 22.53
CA LEU A 94 8.50 -15.61 21.30
C LEU A 94 7.76 -14.40 20.73
N GLY A 95 8.13 -13.90 19.55
CA GLY A 95 7.38 -12.84 18.89
C GLY A 95 5.94 -13.27 18.66
N ILE A 96 5.04 -12.94 19.58
CA ILE A 96 3.62 -13.25 19.46
C ILE A 96 3.09 -12.30 18.39
N LYS A 97 2.86 -12.83 17.19
CA LYS A 97 2.02 -12.17 16.19
C LYS A 97 0.63 -12.04 16.81
N ARG A 98 0.25 -10.83 17.20
CA ARG A 98 -1.16 -10.47 17.44
C ARG A 98 -1.71 -9.87 16.15
#